data_AF-A0A818S6E4-F1
#
_entry.id   AF-A0A818S6E4-F1
#
_cell.length_a   1.000
_cell.length_b   1.000
_cell.length_c   1.000
_cell.angle_alpha   90.00
_cell.angle_beta   90.00
_cell.angle_gamma   90.00
#
_symmetry.space_group_name_H-M   'P 1'
#
loop_
_entity.id
_entity.type
_entity.pdbx_description
1 polymer ?
#
loop_
_entity_poly.entity_id
_entity_poly.type
_entity_poly.pdbx_seq_one_letter_code
_entity_poly.pdbx_strand_id
1 'polypeptide(L)'
;MIDFVDNYLLNKSSSLVFVTSDSGQAVSDILRHYPSSSMTITGPILHIDRFDRQSPTICEGFIKVIADFYLLGECQTSLLSNSGFSSWANQRRENPNEELYRYNENLGQMRKVT
;
A
#
# COMPACT_ATOMS: atom_id res chain seq x y z
N MET A 1 3.79 -3.27 11.95
CA MET A 1 4.19 -2.99 10.55
C MET A 1 5.19 -1.84 10.49
N ILE A 2 4.94 -0.72 11.17
CA ILE A 2 5.89 0.42 11.26
C ILE A 2 7.27 -0.04 11.77
N ASP A 3 7.36 -0.80 12.86
CA ASP A 3 8.66 -1.29 13.36
C ASP A 3 9.45 -2.09 12.32
N PHE A 4 8.76 -2.83 11.45
CA PHE A 4 9.40 -3.55 10.36
C PHE A 4 9.94 -2.58 9.31
N VAL A 5 9.13 -1.57 8.93
CA VAL A 5 9.52 -0.54 7.97
C VAL A 5 10.71 0.25 8.50
N ASP A 6 10.72 0.65 9.77
CA ASP A 6 11.85 1.35 10.40
C ASP A 6 13.15 0.55 10.26
N ASN A 7 13.12 -0.74 10.63
CA ASN A 7 14.28 -1.62 10.51
C ASN A 7 14.71 -1.84 9.05
N TYR A 8 13.77 -1.90 8.11
CA TYR A 8 14.05 -2.07 6.69
C TYR A 8 14.69 -0.80 6.09
N LEU A 9 14.14 0.37 6.41
CA LEU A 9 14.59 1.67 5.90
C LEU A 9 15.95 2.10 6.45
N LEU A 10 16.28 1.74 7.70
CA LEU A 10 17.60 2.00 8.30
C LEU A 10 18.76 1.44 7.47
N ASN A 11 18.50 0.40 6.67
CA ASN A 11 19.52 -0.27 5.85
C ASN A 11 19.52 0.18 4.38
N LYS A 12 18.60 1.07 3.98
CA LYS A 12 18.42 1.51 2.59
C LYS A 12 18.35 3.05 2.53
N SER A 13 19.50 3.70 2.37
CA SER A 13 19.56 5.15 2.15
C SER A 13 18.76 5.53 0.89
N SER A 14 17.96 6.60 1.01
CA SER A 14 17.05 7.16 -0.01
C SER A 14 15.85 6.31 -0.46
N SER A 15 15.13 5.71 0.48
CA SER A 15 13.87 5.00 0.18
C SER A 15 12.65 5.92 0.29
N LEU A 16 11.70 5.79 -0.64
CA LEU A 16 10.38 6.44 -0.59
C LEU A 16 9.31 5.41 -0.26
N VAL A 17 8.49 5.69 0.75
CA VAL A 17 7.39 4.83 1.20
C VAL A 17 6.09 5.28 0.52
N PHE A 18 5.61 4.51 -0.44
CA PHE A 18 4.25 4.67 -0.94
C PHE A 18 3.28 3.91 -0.02
N VAL A 19 2.23 4.58 0.45
CA VAL A 19 1.18 3.98 1.28
C VAL A 19 -0.20 4.17 0.65
N THR A 20 -0.97 3.08 0.59
CA THR A 20 -2.39 3.07 0.25
C THR A 20 -3.16 2.17 1.22
N SER A 21 -4.33 2.63 1.66
CA SER A 21 -5.25 1.91 2.55
C SER A 21 -6.63 2.57 2.47
N ASP A 22 -7.67 1.79 2.77
CA ASP A 22 -9.02 2.27 3.07
C ASP A 22 -9.15 2.86 4.49
N SER A 23 -8.12 2.73 5.33
CA SER A 23 -8.03 3.42 6.62
C SER A 23 -7.27 4.73 6.48
N GLY A 24 -8.00 5.85 6.45
CA GLY A 24 -7.40 7.19 6.45
C GLY A 24 -6.49 7.45 7.64
N GLN A 25 -6.77 6.83 8.80
CA GLN A 25 -5.92 6.89 9.98
C GLN A 25 -4.57 6.21 9.73
N ALA A 26 -4.58 4.99 9.17
CA ALA A 26 -3.34 4.25 8.89
C ALA A 26 -2.44 4.99 7.89
N VAL A 27 -3.04 5.59 6.85
CA VAL A 27 -2.29 6.43 5.90
C VAL A 27 -1.69 7.64 6.63
N SER A 28 -2.49 8.35 7.43
CA SER A 28 -2.04 9.53 8.17
C SER A 28 -0.92 9.22 9.18
N ASP A 29 -0.95 8.04 9.79
CA ASP A 29 0.10 7.59 10.72
C ASP A 29 1.43 7.40 9.98
N ILE A 30 1.43 6.76 8.82
CA ILE A 30 2.63 6.57 7.99
C ILE A 30 3.17 7.91 7.49
N LEU A 31 2.31 8.80 7.00
CA LEU A 31 2.73 10.11 6.51
C LEU A 31 3.35 10.98 7.62
N ARG A 32 2.83 10.90 8.85
CA ARG A 32 3.40 11.59 10.01
C ARG A 32 4.70 10.99 10.48
N HIS A 33 4.84 9.66 10.42
CA HIS A 33 6.03 8.94 10.86
C HIS A 33 7.21 9.12 9.87
N TYR A 34 6.92 9.25 8.57
CA TYR A 34 7.91 9.44 7.51
C TYR A 34 7.67 10.72 6.67
N PRO A 35 7.74 11.92 7.26
CA PRO A 35 7.24 13.15 6.64
C PRO A 35 8.00 13.57 5.36
N SER A 36 9.26 13.18 5.21
CA SER A 36 10.10 13.51 4.05
C SER A 36 10.32 12.34 3.09
N SER A 37 9.85 11.15 3.45
CA SER A 37 10.15 9.91 2.75
C SER A 37 8.91 9.03 2.59
N SER A 38 7.72 9.63 2.60
CA SER A 38 6.49 8.93 2.27
C SER A 38 5.56 9.76 1.40
N MET A 39 4.69 9.05 0.67
CA MET A 39 3.65 9.65 -0.15
C MET A 39 2.43 8.75 -0.21
N THR A 40 1.30 9.35 -0.57
CA THR A 40 0.05 8.68 -0.91
C THR A 40 -0.61 9.45 -2.05
N ILE A 41 -1.57 8.82 -2.73
CA ILE A 41 -2.45 9.54 -3.65
C ILE A 41 -3.65 10.03 -2.86
N THR A 42 -3.88 11.34 -2.87
CA THR A 42 -5.05 11.95 -2.23
C THR A 42 -6.31 11.67 -3.04
N GLY A 43 -7.41 11.40 -2.35
CA GLY A 43 -8.72 11.25 -2.97
C GLY A 43 -9.66 10.39 -2.12
N PRO A 44 -10.92 10.29 -2.52
CA PRO A 44 -11.91 9.49 -1.81
C PRO A 44 -11.58 8.00 -1.92
N ILE A 45 -11.84 7.26 -0.84
CA ILE A 45 -11.74 5.80 -0.83
C ILE A 45 -12.95 5.24 -1.56
N LEU A 46 -12.71 4.40 -2.57
CA LEU A 46 -13.74 3.73 -3.33
C LEU A 46 -13.56 2.21 -3.24
N HIS A 47 -14.60 1.52 -2.79
CA HIS A 47 -14.70 0.07 -2.86
C HIS A 47 -15.39 -0.31 -4.18
N ILE A 48 -14.65 -0.84 -5.15
CA ILE A 48 -15.19 -1.20 -6.49
C ILE A 48 -16.30 -2.25 -6.39
N ASP A 49 -16.27 -3.10 -5.36
CA ASP A 49 -17.29 -4.13 -5.08
C ASP A 49 -18.57 -3.58 -4.44
N ARG A 50 -18.56 -2.33 -3.94
CA ARG A 50 -19.67 -1.73 -3.17
C ARG A 50 -20.15 -0.38 -3.71
N PHE A 51 -19.88 -0.09 -4.98
CA PHE A 51 -20.04 1.26 -5.50
C PHE A 51 -21.52 1.71 -5.59
N ASP A 52 -21.80 2.87 -4.99
CA ASP A 52 -23.01 3.64 -5.27
C ASP A 52 -22.78 4.49 -6.52
N ARG A 53 -23.50 4.15 -7.60
CA ARG A 53 -23.43 4.84 -8.91
C ARG A 53 -23.82 6.32 -8.83
N GLN A 54 -24.50 6.74 -7.78
CA GLN A 54 -24.98 8.11 -7.63
C GLN A 54 -23.99 9.00 -6.87
N SER A 55 -22.89 8.44 -6.35
CA SER A 55 -21.91 9.24 -5.63
C SER A 55 -21.20 10.23 -6.56
N PRO A 56 -21.19 11.54 -6.24
CA PRO A 56 -20.51 12.55 -7.06
C PRO A 56 -18.99 12.35 -7.09
N THR A 57 -18.43 11.60 -6.13
CA THR A 57 -16.99 11.38 -6.00
C THR A 57 -16.51 10.11 -6.69
N ILE A 58 -17.38 9.42 -7.44
CA ILE A 58 -17.07 8.10 -8.01
C ILE A 58 -15.92 8.15 -9.02
N CYS A 59 -15.88 9.16 -9.89
CA CYS A 59 -14.83 9.30 -10.90
C CYS A 59 -13.46 9.53 -10.25
N GLU A 60 -13.40 10.43 -9.26
CA GLU A 60 -12.17 10.72 -8.52
C GLU A 60 -11.69 9.49 -7.74
N GLY A 61 -12.60 8.78 -7.07
CA GLY A 61 -12.28 7.55 -6.35
C GLY A 61 -11.79 6.45 -7.28
N PHE A 62 -12.40 6.31 -8.46
CA PHE A 62 -11.97 5.32 -9.44
C PHE A 62 -10.57 5.63 -9.99
N ILE A 63 -10.30 6.90 -10.31
CA ILE A 63 -8.97 7.36 -10.73
C ILE A 63 -7.94 7.06 -9.64
N LYS A 64 -8.26 7.39 -8.38
CA LYS A 64 -7.39 7.08 -7.23
C LYS A 64 -7.10 5.58 -7.14
N VAL A 65 -8.12 4.73 -7.21
CA VAL A 65 -7.94 3.27 -7.11
C VAL A 65 -7.04 2.73 -8.23
N ILE A 66 -7.21 3.21 -9.45
CA ILE A 66 -6.32 2.85 -10.58
C ILE A 66 -4.89 3.32 -10.27
N ALA A 67 -4.71 4.57 -9.87
CA ALA A 67 -3.38 5.12 -9.61
C ALA A 67 -2.67 4.39 -8.46
N ASP A 68 -3.39 4.08 -7.38
CA ASP A 68 -2.88 3.26 -6.27
C ASP A 68 -2.48 1.86 -6.75
N PHE A 69 -3.31 1.23 -7.57
CA PHE A 69 -3.06 -0.12 -8.09
C PHE A 69 -1.80 -0.17 -8.96
N TYR A 70 -1.62 0.85 -9.82
CA TYR A 70 -0.43 0.97 -10.66
C TYR A 70 0.81 1.23 -9.80
N LEU A 71 0.82 2.28 -8.97
CA LEU A 71 1.99 2.64 -8.18
C LEU A 71 2.43 1.54 -7.22
N LEU A 72 1.48 0.83 -6.60
CA LEU A 72 1.80 -0.29 -5.72
C LEU A 72 2.52 -1.43 -6.47
N GLY A 73 2.21 -1.61 -7.75
CA GLY A 73 2.87 -2.57 -8.63
C GLY A 73 4.24 -2.11 -9.15
N GLU A 74 4.64 -0.85 -8.98
CA GLU A 74 5.96 -0.33 -9.37
C GLU A 74 6.98 -0.33 -8.22
N CYS A 75 6.54 -0.66 -6.99
CA CYS A 75 7.43 -0.70 -5.84
C CYS A 75 8.46 -1.84 -5.94
N GLN A 76 9.71 -1.56 -5.56
CA GLN A 76 10.78 -2.57 -5.50
C GLN A 76 10.59 -3.56 -4.35
N THR A 77 9.92 -3.12 -3.28
CA THR A 77 9.62 -3.91 -2.09
C THR A 77 8.15 -3.72 -1.76
N SER A 78 7.44 -4.80 -1.49
CA SER A 78 6.00 -4.76 -1.21
C SER A 78 5.70 -5.30 0.18
N LEU A 79 5.01 -4.49 0.98
CA LEU A 79 4.54 -4.85 2.32
C LEU A 79 3.02 -4.91 2.28
N LEU A 80 2.47 -6.12 2.31
CA LEU A 80 1.05 -6.32 2.08
C LEU A 80 0.35 -6.85 3.34
N SER A 81 -0.82 -6.30 3.64
CA SER A 81 -1.83 -6.99 4.45
C SER A 81 -2.52 -8.09 3.62
N ASN A 82 -3.38 -8.89 4.26
CA ASN A 82 -4.25 -9.84 3.56
C ASN A 82 -5.34 -9.10 2.77
N SER A 83 -4.97 -8.55 1.61
CA SER A 83 -5.88 -7.85 0.71
C SER A 83 -5.77 -8.41 -0.70
N GLY A 84 -6.93 -8.64 -1.34
CA GLY A 84 -7.02 -9.02 -2.74
C GLY A 84 -6.47 -7.90 -3.64
N PHE A 85 -6.83 -6.65 -3.37
CA PHE A 85 -6.36 -5.49 -4.13
C PHE A 85 -4.84 -5.40 -4.19
N SER A 86 -4.18 -5.45 -3.02
CA SER A 86 -2.73 -5.36 -2.94
C SER A 86 -2.03 -6.57 -3.55
N SER A 87 -2.63 -7.76 -3.41
CA SER A 87 -2.11 -8.98 -4.04
C SER A 87 -2.15 -8.90 -5.56
N TRP A 88 -3.25 -8.43 -6.14
CA TRP A 88 -3.39 -8.24 -7.59
C TRP A 88 -2.47 -7.14 -8.11
N ALA A 89 -2.30 -6.03 -7.39
CA ALA A 89 -1.39 -4.96 -7.76
C ALA A 89 0.06 -5.47 -7.81
N ASN A 90 0.50 -6.19 -6.79
CA ASN A 90 1.85 -6.76 -6.70
C ASN A 90 2.12 -7.82 -7.78
N GLN A 91 1.11 -8.57 -8.22
CA GLN A 91 1.26 -9.56 -9.30
C GLN A 91 1.65 -8.96 -10.65
N ARG A 92 1.52 -7.64 -10.83
CA ARG A 92 1.98 -6.94 -12.03
C ARG A 92 3.51 -6.79 -12.10
N ARG A 93 4.21 -6.92 -10.98
CA ARG A 93 5.68 -6.85 -10.94
C ARG A 93 6.27 -7.98 -11.78
N GLU A 94 7.41 -7.74 -12.40
CA GLU A 94 8.12 -8.77 -13.19
C GLU A 94 8.43 -10.01 -12.34
N ASN A 95 8.89 -9.79 -11.10
CA ASN A 95 9.09 -10.84 -10.09
C ASN A 95 8.19 -10.60 -8.86
N PRO A 96 6.93 -11.08 -8.85
CA PRO A 96 5.97 -10.75 -7.79
C PRO A 96 6.39 -11.16 -6.37
N ASN A 97 7.22 -12.20 -6.23
CA ASN A 97 7.66 -12.70 -4.93
C ASN A 97 9.00 -12.06 -4.46
N GLU A 98 9.69 -11.34 -5.35
CA GLU A 98 10.95 -10.67 -5.00
C GLU A 98 10.66 -9.53 -4.01
N GLU A 99 11.36 -9.52 -2.87
CA GLU A 99 11.18 -8.52 -1.81
C GLU A 99 9.69 -8.31 -1.40
N LEU A 100 8.90 -9.38 -1.46
CA LEU A 100 7.52 -9.39 -1.01
C LEU A 100 7.44 -9.84 0.46
N TYR A 101 6.78 -9.03 1.28
CA TYR A 101 6.47 -9.36 2.66
C TYR A 101 4.97 -9.28 2.91
N ARG A 102 4.44 -10.26 3.61
CA ARG A 102 3.03 -10.32 4.01
C ARG A 102 2.89 -10.27 5.52
N TYR A 103 1.92 -9.51 5.99
CA TYR A 103 1.56 -9.49 7.40
C TYR A 103 0.90 -10.81 7.77
N ASN A 104 1.44 -11.48 8.79
CA ASN A 104 0.87 -12.69 9.36
C ASN A 104 0.12 -12.32 10.64
N GLU A 105 -1.21 -12.35 10.57
CA GLU A 105 -2.09 -11.96 11.69
C GLU A 105 -1.90 -12.85 12.92
N ASN A 106 -1.68 -14.15 12.74
CA ASN A 106 -1.49 -15.10 13.84
C ASN A 106 -0.21 -14.82 14.65
N LEU A 107 0.82 -14.29 13.99
CA LEU A 107 2.12 -14.01 14.59
C LEU A 107 2.33 -12.51 14.87
N GLY A 108 1.40 -11.65 14.45
CA GLY A 108 1.51 -10.19 14.62
C GLY A 108 2.70 -9.56 13.90
N GLN A 109 3.25 -10.19 12.86
CA GLN A 109 4.52 -9.76 12.23
C GLN A 109 4.55 -9.89 10.71
N MET A 110 5.44 -9.13 10.07
CA MET A 110 5.73 -9.27 8.64
C MET A 110 6.59 -10.51 8.39
N ARG A 111 6.31 -11.25 7.31
CA ARG A 111 7.16 -12.37 6.86
C ARG A 111 7.45 -12.24 5.38
N LYS A 112 8.68 -12.54 4.98
CA LYS A 112 9.05 -12.64 3.57
C LYS A 112 8.31 -13.81 2.95
N VAL A 113 7.76 -13.61 1.76
CA VAL A 113 7.23 -14.69 0.93
C VAL A 113 8.41 -15.35 0.24
N THR A 114 8.56 -16.66 0.47
CA THR A 114 9.55 -17.52 -0.21
C THR A 114 8.95 -18.14 -1.45
#